data_AF-A0A182TRK2-F1
#
_entry.id   AF-A0A182TRK2-F1
#
_cell.length_a   1.000
_cell.length_b   1.000
_cell.length_c   1.000
_cell.angle_alpha   90.00
_cell.angle_beta   90.00
_cell.angle_gamma   90.00
#
_symmetry.space_group_name_H-M   'P 1'
#
loop_
_entity.id
_entity.type
_entity.pdbx_description
1 polymer ?
#
loop_
_entity_poly.entity_id
_entity_poly.type
_entity_poly.pdbx_seq_one_letter_code
_entity_poly.pdbx_strand_id
1 'polypeptide(L)'
;MDKKEQIEAKVRIEKEQSKTFITRDNIDKAIELALVQPTSFGWTVQQFKLFDRVARLLDMDRLARLTNTEKQHEPVHRRTVIDKSVSRLRQALASVSWETRLTQWLHVLLMENLPPSYLAIYIDMLQTLHAKLPLLVDKMIFGSTLNIGQELLGPVLKKPWEPISRRNRNAA
;
A
#
# COMPACT_ATOMS: atom_id res chain seq x y z
N MET A 1 4.49 31.36 -45.73
CA MET A 1 4.27 31.74 -44.32
C MET A 1 5.36 32.68 -43.89
N ASP A 2 4.97 33.92 -43.57
CA ASP A 2 5.87 34.98 -43.16
C ASP A 2 6.51 34.66 -41.79
N LYS A 3 7.76 35.06 -41.56
CA LYS A 3 8.45 34.80 -40.27
C LYS A 3 7.70 35.41 -39.09
N LYS A 4 7.03 36.54 -39.33
CA LYS A 4 6.20 37.24 -38.35
C LYS A 4 5.01 36.41 -37.91
N GLU A 5 4.35 35.75 -38.86
CA GLU A 5 3.20 34.88 -38.62
C GLU A 5 3.55 33.65 -37.77
N GLN A 6 4.74 33.07 -37.97
CA GLN A 6 5.23 31.95 -37.16
C GLN A 6 5.54 32.34 -35.71
N ILE A 7 6.10 33.55 -35.50
CA ILE A 7 6.38 34.07 -34.16
C ILE A 7 5.07 34.32 -33.42
N GLU A 8 4.09 34.93 -34.09
CA GLU A 8 2.78 35.20 -33.50
C GLU A 8 2.04 33.90 -33.14
N ALA A 9 2.11 32.87 -33.98
CA ALA A 9 1.56 31.55 -33.69
C ALA A 9 2.21 30.90 -32.46
N LYS A 10 3.55 30.98 -32.33
CA LYS A 10 4.27 30.46 -31.15
C LYS A 10 3.90 31.20 -29.88
N VAL A 11 3.86 32.52 -29.91
CA VAL A 11 3.46 33.35 -28.76
C VAL A 11 2.03 33.02 -28.32
N ARG A 12 1.13 32.77 -29.28
CA ARG A 12 -0.24 32.37 -28.97
C ARG A 12 -0.31 31.02 -28.28
N ILE A 13 0.43 30.02 -28.76
CA ILE A 13 0.49 28.69 -28.14
C ILE A 13 1.06 28.77 -26.73
N GLU A 14 2.16 29.49 -26.55
CA GLU A 14 2.83 29.64 -25.26
C GLU A 14 1.96 30.40 -24.24
N LYS A 15 1.18 31.38 -24.72
CA LYS A 15 0.19 32.09 -23.90
C LYS A 15 -0.96 31.17 -23.47
N GLU A 16 -1.41 30.24 -24.31
CA GLU A 16 -2.39 29.23 -23.91
C GLU A 16 -1.80 28.21 -22.93
N GLN A 17 -0.57 27.74 -23.17
CA GLN A 17 0.14 26.85 -22.24
C GLN A 17 0.36 27.51 -20.87
N SER A 18 0.62 28.81 -20.85
CA SER A 18 0.85 29.55 -19.62
C SER A 18 -0.35 29.57 -18.67
N LYS A 19 -1.57 29.44 -19.20
CA LYS A 19 -2.79 29.34 -18.40
C LYS A 19 -2.89 28.03 -17.62
N THR A 20 -2.12 27.01 -18.03
CA THR A 20 -2.09 25.70 -17.37
C THR A 20 -1.04 25.60 -16.28
N PHE A 21 -0.19 26.62 -16.12
CA PHE A 21 0.85 26.59 -15.10
C PHE A 21 0.29 26.75 -13.69
N ILE A 22 0.94 26.03 -12.78
CA ILE A 22 0.67 26.13 -11.35
C ILE A 22 1.32 27.42 -10.84
N THR A 23 0.51 28.32 -10.30
CA THR A 23 0.89 29.58 -9.69
C THR A 23 0.52 29.56 -8.21
N ARG A 24 1.13 30.44 -7.42
CA ARG A 24 0.92 30.49 -5.96
C ARG A 24 -0.55 30.54 -5.54
N ASP A 25 -1.40 31.17 -6.36
CA ASP A 25 -2.83 31.35 -6.10
C ASP A 25 -3.69 30.14 -6.49
N ASN A 26 -3.17 29.21 -7.31
CA ASN A 26 -3.89 28.02 -7.75
C ASN A 26 -3.30 26.70 -7.22
N ILE A 27 -2.22 26.74 -6.42
CA ILE A 27 -1.55 25.56 -5.86
C ILE A 27 -2.53 24.63 -5.14
N ASP A 28 -3.38 25.14 -4.24
CA ASP A 28 -4.29 24.29 -3.47
C ASP A 28 -5.29 23.56 -4.36
N LYS A 29 -5.81 24.26 -5.38
CA LYS A 29 -6.72 23.68 -6.38
C LYS A 29 -6.00 22.73 -7.32
N ALA A 30 -4.75 23.00 -7.68
CA ALA A 30 -3.94 22.10 -8.51
C ALA A 30 -3.58 20.82 -7.75
N ILE A 31 -3.27 20.93 -6.45
CA ILE A 31 -3.08 19.79 -5.55
C ILE A 31 -4.38 19.01 -5.44
N GLU A 32 -5.51 19.67 -5.21
CA GLU A 32 -6.82 19.01 -5.15
C GLU A 32 -7.16 18.30 -6.46
N LEU A 33 -6.99 18.96 -7.61
CA LEU A 33 -7.25 18.37 -8.92
C LEU A 33 -6.30 17.21 -9.25
N ALA A 34 -5.02 17.30 -8.89
CA ALA A 34 -4.07 16.20 -9.04
C ALA A 34 -4.40 15.02 -8.11
N LEU A 35 -4.97 15.29 -6.94
CA LEU A 35 -5.47 14.26 -6.02
C LEU A 35 -6.80 13.65 -6.51
N VAL A 36 -7.65 14.42 -7.19
CA VAL A 36 -8.96 14.01 -7.73
C VAL A 36 -8.85 13.30 -9.08
N GLN A 37 -7.84 13.62 -9.89
CA GLN A 37 -7.54 12.96 -11.15
C GLN A 37 -6.15 12.31 -11.09
N PRO A 38 -6.02 11.11 -10.46
CA PRO A 38 -4.78 10.38 -10.52
C PRO A 38 -4.55 9.98 -11.97
N THR A 39 -3.41 10.40 -12.50
CA THR A 39 -2.95 10.05 -13.83
C THR A 39 -2.96 8.52 -14.01
N SER A 40 -3.53 8.10 -15.14
CA SER A 40 -3.65 6.76 -15.76
C SER A 40 -4.43 5.61 -15.10
N PHE A 41 -4.73 5.57 -13.79
CA PHE A 41 -5.31 4.35 -13.18
C PHE A 41 -6.77 4.40 -12.67
N GLY A 42 -7.49 5.52 -12.78
CA GLY A 42 -8.93 5.56 -12.46
C GLY A 42 -9.28 5.28 -10.99
N TRP A 43 -8.33 5.43 -10.07
CA TRP A 43 -8.57 5.24 -8.64
C TRP A 43 -9.33 6.41 -8.03
N THR A 44 -10.19 6.13 -7.06
CA THR A 44 -10.81 7.17 -6.23
C THR A 44 -9.77 7.80 -5.29
N VAL A 45 -10.03 9.02 -4.83
CA VAL A 45 -9.19 9.72 -3.84
C VAL A 45 -8.99 8.88 -2.57
N GLN A 46 -10.04 8.19 -2.13
CA GLN A 46 -10.01 7.36 -0.93
C GLN A 46 -9.15 6.09 -1.14
N GLN A 47 -9.24 5.46 -2.32
CA GLN A 47 -8.38 4.35 -2.73
C GLN A 47 -6.91 4.76 -2.75
N PHE A 48 -6.60 5.89 -3.39
CA PHE A 48 -5.24 6.41 -3.47
C PHE A 48 -4.66 6.68 -2.07
N LYS A 49 -5.39 7.42 -1.22
CA LYS A 49 -4.95 7.74 0.15
C LYS A 49 -4.72 6.49 1.00
N LEU A 50 -5.61 5.49 0.87
CA LEU A 50 -5.47 4.24 1.60
C LEU A 50 -4.25 3.44 1.11
N PHE A 51 -4.11 3.28 -0.21
CA PHE A 51 -2.98 2.58 -0.82
C PHE A 51 -1.66 3.23 -0.41
N ASP A 52 -1.54 4.55 -0.59
CA ASP A 52 -0.34 5.32 -0.28
C ASP A 52 0.07 5.20 1.20
N ARG A 53 -0.92 5.19 2.11
CA ARG A 53 -0.67 4.95 3.55
C ARG A 53 -0.16 3.53 3.82
N VAL A 54 -0.68 2.52 3.13
CA VAL A 54 -0.27 1.12 3.29
C VAL A 54 1.08 0.84 2.61
N ALA A 55 1.35 1.44 1.46
CA ALA A 55 2.63 1.34 0.76
C ALA A 55 3.78 1.87 1.63
N ARG A 56 3.64 3.09 2.17
CA ARG A 56 4.63 3.65 3.12
C ARG A 56 4.82 2.78 4.36
N LEU A 57 3.74 2.19 4.86
CA LEU A 57 3.80 1.29 5.99
C LEU A 57 4.67 0.07 5.69
N LEU A 58 4.47 -0.53 4.51
CA LEU A 58 5.21 -1.72 4.08
C LEU A 58 6.69 -1.40 3.84
N ASP A 59 7.01 -0.21 3.30
CA ASP A 59 8.38 0.27 3.17
C ASP A 59 9.06 0.43 4.54
N MET A 60 8.38 1.02 5.51
CA MET A 60 8.90 1.17 6.86
C MET A 60 9.15 -0.17 7.54
N ASP A 61 8.24 -1.14 7.35
CA ASP A 61 8.42 -2.50 7.88
C ASP A 61 9.63 -3.19 7.22
N ARG A 62 9.76 -3.08 5.90
CA ARG A 62 10.88 -3.66 5.14
C ARG A 62 12.22 -3.09 5.58
N LEU A 63 12.32 -1.76 5.68
CA LEU A 63 13.53 -1.10 6.17
C LEU A 63 13.86 -1.54 7.59
N ALA A 64 12.86 -1.62 8.48
CA ALA A 64 13.06 -2.08 9.84
C ALA A 64 13.57 -3.53 9.91
N ARG A 65 13.08 -4.43 9.05
CA ARG A 65 13.60 -5.81 8.98
C ARG A 65 15.04 -5.83 8.48
N LEU A 66 15.36 -5.11 7.41
CA LEU A 66 16.71 -5.02 6.87
C LEU A 66 17.71 -4.47 7.88
N THR A 67 17.31 -3.49 8.70
CA THR A 67 18.15 -2.94 9.77
C THR A 67 18.36 -3.91 10.94
N ASN A 68 17.48 -4.91 11.10
CA ASN A 68 17.56 -5.87 12.20
C ASN A 68 18.11 -7.23 11.77
N THR A 69 18.33 -7.45 10.47
CA THR A 69 19.06 -8.61 9.94
C THR A 69 20.42 -8.72 10.66
N GLU A 70 20.81 -9.94 11.03
CA GLU A 70 22.09 -10.27 11.69
C GLU A 70 22.28 -9.72 13.12
N LYS A 71 21.27 -9.06 13.70
CA LYS A 71 21.30 -8.70 15.12
C LYS A 71 21.08 -9.91 16.01
N GLN A 72 21.70 -9.88 17.19
CA GLN A 72 21.34 -10.81 18.26
C GLN A 72 19.84 -10.67 18.57
N HIS A 73 19.14 -11.80 18.70
CA HIS A 73 17.68 -11.85 18.90
C HIS A 73 16.82 -11.26 17.77
N GLU A 74 17.28 -11.36 16.51
CA GLU A 74 16.50 -10.97 15.31
C GLU A 74 15.01 -11.35 15.35
N PRO A 75 14.58 -12.57 15.78
CA PRO A 75 13.16 -12.92 15.84
C PRO A 75 12.33 -12.01 16.76
N VAL A 76 12.91 -11.55 17.88
CA VAL A 76 12.24 -10.66 18.85
C VAL A 76 12.06 -9.27 18.26
N HIS A 77 13.09 -8.75 17.58
CA HIS A 77 13.01 -7.48 16.87
C HIS A 77 11.99 -7.54 15.73
N ARG A 78 12.01 -8.62 14.94
CA ARG A 78 11.03 -8.86 13.87
C ARG A 78 9.61 -8.90 14.42
N ARG A 79 9.38 -9.56 15.56
CA ARG A 79 8.06 -9.59 16.19
C ARG A 79 7.59 -8.20 16.61
N THR A 80 8.47 -7.42 17.24
CA THR A 80 8.17 -6.04 17.66
C THR A 80 7.82 -5.14 16.47
N VAL A 81 8.55 -5.28 15.37
CA VAL A 81 8.28 -4.55 14.11
C VAL A 81 6.91 -4.91 13.57
N ILE A 82 6.60 -6.21 13.46
CA ILE A 82 5.29 -6.70 13.00
C ILE A 82 4.15 -6.12 13.87
N ASP A 83 4.25 -6.18 15.20
CA ASP A 83 3.18 -5.70 16.07
C ASP A 83 2.91 -4.20 15.92
N LYS A 84 3.96 -3.38 15.71
CA LYS A 84 3.83 -1.95 15.40
C LYS A 84 3.18 -1.72 14.04
N SER A 85 3.62 -2.46 13.02
CA SER A 85 3.09 -2.38 11.67
C SER A 85 1.62 -2.79 11.61
N VAL A 86 1.23 -3.87 12.28
CA VAL A 86 -0.16 -4.33 12.40
C VAL A 86 -1.04 -3.28 13.07
N SER A 87 -0.55 -2.62 14.12
CA SER A 87 -1.28 -1.52 14.77
C SER A 87 -1.56 -0.38 13.80
N ARG A 88 -0.56 0.02 13.01
CA ARG A 88 -0.71 1.07 11.97
C ARG A 88 -1.63 0.64 10.83
N LEU A 89 -1.56 -0.62 10.40
CA LEU A 89 -2.46 -1.17 9.38
C LEU A 89 -3.91 -1.17 9.86
N ARG A 90 -4.15 -1.59 11.11
CA ARG A 90 -5.47 -1.51 11.74
C ARG A 90 -6.00 -0.08 11.74
N GLN A 91 -5.17 0.90 12.06
CA GLN A 91 -5.56 2.33 12.01
C GLN A 91 -5.85 2.81 10.58
N ALA A 92 -5.07 2.36 9.59
CA ALA A 92 -5.33 2.69 8.19
C ALA A 92 -6.69 2.14 7.73
N LEU A 93 -6.99 0.87 8.01
CA LEU A 93 -8.28 0.25 7.68
C LEU A 93 -9.45 0.86 8.48
N ALA A 94 -9.23 1.24 9.74
CA ALA A 94 -10.22 1.94 10.55
C ALA A 94 -10.51 3.35 10.02
N SER A 95 -9.54 4.04 9.41
CA SER A 95 -9.76 5.37 8.82
C SER A 95 -10.71 5.37 7.62
N VAL A 96 -10.97 4.19 7.05
CA VAL A 96 -11.98 3.97 6.02
C VAL A 96 -13.14 3.12 6.53
N SER A 97 -13.33 3.08 7.85
CA SER A 97 -14.42 2.37 8.53
C SER A 97 -14.53 0.88 8.19
N TRP A 98 -13.42 0.24 7.77
CA TRP A 98 -13.43 -1.14 7.27
C TRP A 98 -14.45 -1.38 6.14
N GLU A 99 -14.68 -0.37 5.30
CA GLU A 99 -15.56 -0.50 4.14
C GLU A 99 -15.11 -1.70 3.28
N THR A 100 -16.01 -2.66 3.10
CA THR A 100 -15.64 -4.00 2.64
C THR A 100 -15.14 -3.98 1.19
N ARG A 101 -15.75 -3.17 0.32
CA ARG A 101 -15.33 -3.07 -1.09
C ARG A 101 -13.94 -2.47 -1.22
N LEU A 102 -13.66 -1.41 -0.48
CA LEU A 102 -12.37 -0.71 -0.50
C LEU A 102 -11.26 -1.55 0.12
N THR A 103 -11.52 -2.22 1.24
CA THR A 103 -10.54 -3.09 1.89
C THR A 103 -10.26 -4.35 1.07
N GLN A 104 -11.27 -4.93 0.39
CA GLN A 104 -11.10 -6.01 -0.58
C GLN A 104 -10.30 -5.57 -1.81
N TRP A 105 -10.65 -4.43 -2.40
CA TRP A 105 -9.90 -3.87 -3.52
C TRP A 105 -8.42 -3.73 -3.18
N LEU A 106 -8.12 -3.18 -1.99
CA LEU A 106 -6.75 -3.06 -1.51
C LEU A 106 -6.10 -4.44 -1.37
N HIS A 107 -6.79 -5.42 -0.75
CA HIS A 107 -6.26 -6.76 -0.57
C HIS A 107 -5.90 -7.43 -1.90
N VAL A 108 -6.81 -7.43 -2.88
CA VAL A 108 -6.60 -8.01 -4.21
C VAL A 108 -5.46 -7.30 -4.93
N LEU A 109 -5.46 -5.95 -4.93
CA LEU A 109 -4.40 -5.16 -5.52
C LEU A 109 -3.03 -5.54 -4.95
N LEU A 110 -2.94 -5.70 -3.62
CA LEU A 110 -1.70 -6.04 -2.96
C LEU A 110 -1.25 -7.48 -3.27
N MET A 111 -2.17 -8.44 -3.27
CA MET A 111 -1.88 -9.84 -3.57
C MET A 111 -1.38 -10.05 -5.01
N GLU A 112 -1.89 -9.27 -5.97
CA GLU A 112 -1.57 -9.42 -7.39
C GLU A 112 -0.32 -8.63 -7.82
N ASN A 113 -0.02 -7.49 -7.16
CA ASN A 113 1.00 -6.55 -7.65
C ASN A 113 2.23 -6.39 -6.74
N LEU A 114 2.24 -6.93 -5.52
CA LEU A 114 3.42 -6.80 -4.65
C LEU A 114 4.57 -7.72 -5.07
N PRO A 115 5.82 -7.23 -5.05
CA PRO A 115 6.99 -8.09 -5.11
C PRO A 115 7.02 -9.09 -3.94
N PRO A 116 7.64 -10.28 -4.10
CA PRO A 116 7.60 -11.34 -3.09
C PRO A 116 8.05 -10.93 -1.68
N SER A 117 9.02 -10.03 -1.57
CA SER A 117 9.54 -9.55 -0.28
C SER A 117 8.52 -8.70 0.49
N TYR A 118 7.76 -7.87 -0.22
CA TYR A 118 6.68 -7.07 0.36
C TYR A 118 5.44 -7.91 0.62
N LEU A 119 5.14 -8.87 -0.26
CA LEU A 119 4.02 -9.79 -0.08
C LEU A 119 4.18 -10.61 1.20
N ALA A 120 5.38 -11.10 1.49
CA ALA A 120 5.66 -11.81 2.74
C ALA A 120 5.40 -10.94 3.99
N ILE A 121 5.76 -9.66 3.95
CA ILE A 121 5.48 -8.70 5.03
C ILE A 121 3.97 -8.50 5.17
N TYR A 122 3.27 -8.29 4.07
CA TYR A 122 1.82 -8.11 4.07
C TYR A 122 1.09 -9.33 4.65
N ILE A 123 1.50 -10.55 4.28
CA ILE A 123 0.92 -11.80 4.82
C ILE A 123 1.22 -11.95 6.31
N ASP A 124 2.46 -11.71 6.77
CA ASP A 124 2.83 -11.74 8.21
C ASP A 124 1.92 -10.78 9.02
N MET A 125 1.69 -9.59 8.47
CA MET A 125 0.81 -8.59 9.07
C MET A 125 -0.66 -9.03 9.06
N LEU A 126 -1.12 -9.61 7.96
CA LEU A 126 -2.51 -10.06 7.80
C LEU A 126 -2.84 -11.21 8.76
N GLN A 127 -1.94 -12.18 8.92
CA GLN A 127 -2.07 -13.26 9.90
C GLN A 127 -2.15 -12.71 11.34
N THR A 128 -1.25 -11.78 11.68
CA THR A 128 -1.23 -11.18 13.02
C THR A 128 -2.45 -10.30 13.28
N LEU A 129 -2.97 -9.64 12.25
CA LEU A 129 -4.21 -8.86 12.33
C LEU A 129 -5.44 -9.76 12.44
N HIS A 130 -5.48 -10.87 11.69
CA HIS A 130 -6.55 -11.88 11.74
C HIS A 130 -6.71 -12.47 13.14
N ALA A 131 -5.60 -12.84 13.79
CA ALA A 131 -5.62 -13.31 15.17
C ALA A 131 -6.24 -12.32 16.17
N LYS A 132 -6.22 -11.00 15.86
CA LYS A 132 -6.79 -9.94 16.71
C LYS A 132 -8.24 -9.58 16.33
N LEU A 133 -8.61 -9.71 15.05
CA LEU A 133 -9.89 -9.26 14.49
C LEU A 133 -10.39 -10.18 13.37
N PRO A 134 -10.69 -11.46 13.67
CA PRO A 134 -10.95 -12.46 12.62
C PRO A 134 -12.13 -12.08 11.73
N LEU A 135 -13.25 -11.62 12.31
CA LEU A 135 -14.46 -11.27 11.54
C LEU A 135 -14.26 -10.15 10.51
N LEU A 136 -13.46 -9.13 10.84
CA LEU A 136 -13.21 -8.00 9.94
C LEU A 136 -12.24 -8.39 8.82
N VAL A 137 -11.22 -9.17 9.17
CA VAL A 137 -10.26 -9.69 8.19
C VAL A 137 -10.92 -10.71 7.28
N ASP A 138 -11.76 -11.60 7.79
CA ASP A 138 -12.52 -12.56 6.99
C ASP A 138 -13.45 -11.85 5.99
N LYS A 139 -14.13 -10.76 6.41
CA LYS A 139 -14.93 -9.94 5.48
C LYS A 139 -14.08 -9.29 4.39
N MET A 140 -12.89 -8.80 4.74
CA MET A 140 -11.96 -8.21 3.78
C MET A 140 -11.40 -9.24 2.78
N ILE A 141 -11.24 -10.49 3.19
CA ILE A 141 -10.64 -11.54 2.37
C ILE A 141 -11.70 -12.29 1.55
N PHE A 142 -12.85 -12.60 2.16
CA PHE A 142 -13.87 -13.51 1.61
C PHE A 142 -15.23 -12.85 1.32
N GLY A 143 -15.40 -11.56 1.61
CA GLY A 143 -16.72 -10.91 1.57
C GLY A 143 -17.30 -10.64 0.18
N SER A 144 -16.64 -11.02 -0.92
CA SER A 144 -17.26 -11.07 -2.26
C SER A 144 -16.48 -12.00 -3.22
N THR A 145 -17.21 -12.60 -4.16
CA THR A 145 -16.81 -13.69 -5.08
C THR A 145 -15.81 -13.24 -6.16
N LEU A 146 -14.61 -12.81 -5.77
CA LEU A 146 -13.54 -12.42 -6.70
C LEU A 146 -12.18 -12.94 -6.24
N ASN A 147 -12.07 -14.26 -5.99
CA ASN A 147 -10.89 -15.04 -6.37
C ASN A 147 -11.00 -16.49 -5.87
N ILE A 148 -10.97 -17.45 -6.79
CA ILE A 148 -10.95 -18.89 -6.52
C ILE A 148 -9.65 -19.32 -5.79
N GLY A 149 -8.61 -18.47 -5.77
CA GLY A 149 -7.34 -18.71 -5.06
C GLY A 149 -7.36 -18.50 -3.53
N GLN A 150 -8.47 -18.02 -2.97
CA GLN A 150 -8.60 -17.70 -1.54
C GLN A 150 -8.67 -18.93 -0.63
N GLU A 151 -9.06 -20.10 -1.16
CA GLU A 151 -9.25 -21.32 -0.35
C GLU A 151 -7.94 -21.84 0.28
N LEU A 152 -6.79 -21.52 -0.32
CA LEU A 152 -5.46 -21.88 0.19
C LEU A 152 -4.98 -20.99 1.34
N LEU A 153 -5.59 -19.80 1.52
CA LEU A 153 -5.19 -18.87 2.59
C LEU A 153 -5.84 -19.19 3.93
N GLY A 154 -6.99 -19.88 3.94
CA GLY A 154 -7.68 -20.27 5.17
C GLY A 154 -6.78 -21.02 6.17
N PRO A 155 -6.08 -22.09 5.76
CA PRO A 155 -5.13 -22.79 6.63
C PRO A 155 -3.93 -21.94 7.07
N VAL A 156 -3.44 -21.04 6.20
CA VAL A 156 -2.30 -20.15 6.47
C VAL A 156 -2.64 -19.07 7.50
N LEU A 157 -3.86 -18.52 7.47
CA LEU A 157 -4.34 -17.51 8.42
C LEU A 157 -4.68 -18.11 9.79
N LYS A 158 -5.23 -19.34 9.79
CA LYS A 158 -5.56 -20.06 11.03
C LYS A 158 -4.33 -20.54 11.79
N LYS A 159 -3.18 -20.67 11.14
CA LYS A 159 -1.94 -21.02 11.80
C LYS A 159 -1.41 -19.77 12.54
N PRO A 160 -1.30 -19.79 13.88
CA PRO A 160 -0.65 -18.69 14.59
C PRO A 160 0.77 -18.53 14.06
N TRP A 161 1.18 -17.27 13.86
CA TRP A 161 2.53 -16.96 13.39
C TRP A 161 3.56 -17.51 14.38
N GLU A 162 4.48 -18.35 13.89
CA GLU A 162 5.58 -18.93 14.67
C GLU A 162 6.91 -18.31 14.21
N PRO A 163 7.76 -17.80 15.12
CA PRO A 163 9.08 -17.29 14.74
C PRO A 163 9.93 -18.45 14.22
N ILE A 164 10.29 -18.42 12.94
CA ILE A 164 11.24 -19.39 12.36
C ILE A 164 12.62 -19.12 12.97
N SER A 165 12.91 -19.77 14.10
CA SER A 165 14.29 -19.92 14.56
C SER A 165 14.99 -20.81 13.55
N ARG A 166 15.71 -20.22 12.59
CA ARG A 166 16.80 -20.92 11.90
C ARG A 166 17.90 -21.19 12.92
N ARG A 167 17.70 -22.20 13.76
CA ARG A 167 18.79 -22.84 14.48
C ARG A 167 19.50 -23.73 13.47
N ASN A 168 20.45 -23.17 12.72
CA ASN A 168 21.50 -23.98 12.12
C ASN A 168 22.35 -24.56 13.27
N ARG A 169 21.85 -25.63 13.88
CA ARG A 169 22.73 -26.64 14.47
C ARG A 169 23.10 -27.55 13.31
N ASN A 170 24.38 -27.51 12.92
CA ASN A 170 25.19 -28.60 12.38
C ASN A 170 26.26 -28.02 11.44
N ALA A 171 27.41 -27.68 12.01
CA ALA A 171 28.70 -28.18 11.55
C ALA A 171 29.63 -28.12 12.76
N ALA A 172 29.78 -29.28 13.39
CA ALA A 172 30.87 -29.60 14.29
C ALA A 172 32.15 -29.78 13.48
#